data_AF-A0A7S1GMY6-F1
#
_entry.id   AF-A0A7S1GMY6-F1
#
_cell.length_a   1.000
_cell.length_b   1.000
_cell.length_c   1.000
_cell.angle_alpha   90.00
_cell.angle_beta   90.00
_cell.angle_gamma   90.00
#
_symmetry.space_group_name_H-M   'P 1'
#
loop_
_entity.id
_entity.type
_entity.pdbx_description
1 polymer ?
#
loop_
_entity_poly.entity_id
_entity_poly.type
_entity_poly.pdbx_seq_one_letter_code
_entity_poly.pdbx_strand_id
1 'polypeptide(L)'
;VFCVAEQSQENYMAHAKLTNLLMGLFDKPDEHLAVVSWSAVGSMYLTRHRNEWVNTNSTIVSQTVDTDLAQLQREFRTVFTRAFFFVIKGKGETDKLCQAPLENAMMCLDPARDLFYSNLEEQKLVIAKIAHRIQTELPYFSKIDFTLKQIEALRRVNYMEEMIMQMRDLPTSTSETKYGIQGGTPV
;
A
#
# COMPACT_ATOMS: atom_id res chain seq x y z
N VAL A 1 6.72 3.90 -8.70
CA VAL A 1 6.14 2.83 -7.87
C VAL A 1 6.01 3.30 -6.43
N PHE A 2 4.93 2.89 -5.77
CA PHE A 2 4.74 2.98 -4.34
C PHE A 2 4.77 1.56 -3.77
N CYS A 3 5.53 1.36 -2.71
CA CYS A 3 5.64 0.07 -2.07
C CYS A 3 5.22 0.17 -0.61
N VAL A 4 4.23 -0.62 -0.21
CA VAL A 4 3.82 -0.73 1.19
C VAL A 4 4.59 -1.89 1.81
N ALA A 5 5.48 -1.56 2.75
CA ALA A 5 6.32 -2.52 3.44
C ALA A 5 5.71 -2.88 4.80
N GLU A 6 5.65 -4.19 5.09
CA GLU A 6 5.19 -4.76 6.36
C GLU A 6 6.28 -5.66 6.96
N GLN A 7 6.45 -5.60 8.28
CA GLN A 7 7.42 -6.42 9.01
C GLN A 7 6.78 -7.56 9.82
N SER A 8 5.49 -7.48 10.14
CA SER A 8 4.78 -8.50 10.91
C SER A 8 3.35 -8.69 10.42
N GLN A 9 2.88 -9.95 10.35
CA GLN A 9 1.50 -10.31 10.01
C GLN A 9 0.45 -9.73 10.97
N GLU A 10 0.87 -9.19 12.12
CA GLU A 10 -0.02 -8.63 13.14
C GLU A 10 -0.76 -7.36 12.67
N ASN A 11 -0.31 -6.71 11.59
CA ASN A 11 -0.91 -5.50 11.04
C ASN A 11 -1.53 -5.68 9.66
N TYR A 12 -1.88 -6.91 9.30
CA TYR A 12 -2.45 -7.25 8.00
C TYR A 12 -3.59 -6.31 7.57
N MET A 13 -4.49 -5.99 8.50
CA MET A 13 -5.60 -5.06 8.26
C MET A 13 -5.14 -3.64 7.96
N ALA A 14 -4.14 -3.13 8.68
CA ALA A 14 -3.58 -1.82 8.43
C ALA A 14 -2.88 -1.77 7.07
N HIS A 15 -2.24 -2.87 6.69
CA HIS A 15 -1.55 -3.01 5.41
C HIS A 15 -2.51 -3.08 4.22
N ALA A 16 -3.56 -3.88 4.31
CA ALA A 16 -4.63 -3.91 3.32
C ALA A 16 -5.30 -2.53 3.18
N LYS A 17 -5.58 -1.84 4.30
CA LYS A 17 -6.14 -0.49 4.32
C LYS A 17 -5.25 0.51 3.60
N LEU A 18 -4.00 0.60 4.02
CA LEU A 18 -3.05 1.57 3.45
C LEU A 18 -2.80 1.29 1.96
N THR A 19 -2.62 0.03 1.58
CA THR A 19 -2.42 -0.37 0.19
C THR A 19 -3.61 0.05 -0.67
N ASN A 20 -4.84 -0.23 -0.23
CA ASN A 20 -6.04 0.13 -1.00
C ASN A 20 -6.32 1.64 -1.00
N LEU A 21 -6.03 2.34 0.09
CA LEU A 21 -6.06 3.80 0.13
C LEU A 21 -5.11 4.38 -0.94
N LEU A 22 -3.85 3.94 -0.94
CA LEU A 22 -2.84 4.40 -1.89
C LEU A 22 -3.21 4.06 -3.33
N MET A 23 -3.78 2.87 -3.58
CA MET A 23 -4.28 2.50 -4.89
C MET A 23 -5.38 3.47 -5.36
N GLY A 24 -6.32 3.86 -4.51
CA GLY A 24 -7.32 4.86 -4.87
C GLY A 24 -6.72 6.26 -5.08
N LEU A 25 -5.64 6.61 -4.37
CA LEU A 25 -4.96 7.87 -4.58
C LEU A 25 -4.16 7.91 -5.90
N PHE A 26 -3.58 6.79 -6.33
CA PHE A 26 -2.52 6.78 -7.33
C PHE A 26 -2.70 5.86 -8.53
N ASP A 27 -3.35 4.72 -8.35
CA ASP A 27 -3.60 3.76 -9.43
C ASP A 27 -4.87 4.15 -10.20
N LYS A 28 -5.11 3.46 -11.32
CA LYS A 28 -6.37 3.59 -12.05
C LYS A 28 -7.50 2.98 -11.22
N PRO A 29 -8.73 3.50 -11.34
CA PRO A 29 -9.90 2.88 -10.76
C PRO A 29 -9.97 1.39 -11.10
N ASP A 30 -10.38 0.57 -10.14
CA ASP A 30 -10.67 -0.85 -10.32
C ASP A 30 -9.50 -1.79 -10.67
N GLU A 31 -8.26 -1.32 -10.61
CA GLU A 31 -7.07 -2.16 -10.80
C GLU A 31 -6.90 -3.21 -9.69
N HIS A 32 -6.30 -4.35 -10.07
CA HIS A 32 -5.84 -5.35 -9.09
C HIS A 32 -4.54 -4.90 -8.45
N LEU A 33 -4.32 -5.33 -7.21
CA LEU A 33 -3.07 -5.10 -6.51
C LEU A 33 -1.91 -5.70 -7.31
N ALA A 34 -0.86 -4.91 -7.51
CA ALA A 34 0.38 -5.39 -8.11
C ALA A 34 1.22 -6.10 -7.04
N VAL A 35 1.81 -7.23 -7.40
CA VAL A 35 2.67 -8.04 -6.53
C VAL A 35 4.11 -7.98 -7.05
N VAL A 36 5.06 -7.70 -6.16
CA VAL A 36 6.50 -7.79 -6.46
C VAL A 36 6.86 -9.27 -6.57
N SER A 37 7.51 -9.65 -7.66
CA SER A 37 7.98 -11.01 -7.91
C SER A 37 9.38 -10.99 -8.48
N TRP A 38 10.04 -12.14 -8.41
CA TRP A 38 11.43 -12.32 -8.76
C TRP A 38 11.58 -13.43 -9.78
N SER A 39 12.30 -13.14 -10.87
CA SER A 39 12.61 -14.17 -11.87
C SER A 39 13.65 -15.14 -11.32
N ALA A 40 13.78 -16.31 -11.95
CA ALA A 40 14.81 -17.29 -11.59
C ALA A 40 16.24 -16.76 -11.71
N VAL A 41 16.44 -15.67 -12.47
CA VAL A 41 17.73 -14.98 -12.64
C VAL A 41 17.87 -13.73 -11.75
N GLY A 42 16.97 -13.56 -10.78
CA GLY A 42 17.05 -12.48 -9.79
C GLY A 42 16.63 -11.11 -10.32
N SER A 43 15.88 -11.03 -11.42
CA SER A 43 15.32 -9.77 -11.90
C SER A 43 13.94 -9.54 -11.31
N MET A 44 13.76 -8.38 -10.67
CA MET A 44 12.48 -7.95 -10.12
C MET A 44 11.49 -7.66 -11.26
N TYR A 45 10.25 -8.13 -11.11
CA TYR A 45 9.12 -7.75 -11.96
C TYR A 45 7.83 -7.58 -11.14
N LEU A 46 6.85 -6.91 -11.74
CA LEU A 46 5.55 -6.68 -11.15
C LEU A 46 4.47 -7.32 -12.02
N THR A 47 3.57 -8.06 -11.40
CA THR A 47 2.38 -8.61 -12.03
C THR A 47 1.12 -8.22 -11.27
N ARG A 48 0.02 -8.09 -12.00
CA ARG A 48 -1.35 -8.06 -11.46
C ARG A 48 -1.99 -9.45 -11.59
N HIS A 49 -3.25 -9.56 -11.16
CA HIS A 49 -4.05 -10.79 -11.22
C HIS A 49 -3.82 -11.59 -12.52
N ARG A 50 -3.66 -12.92 -12.38
CA ARG A 50 -3.37 -13.85 -13.47
C ARG A 50 -2.06 -13.57 -14.24
N ASN A 51 -1.03 -13.08 -13.54
CA ASN A 51 0.31 -12.83 -14.10
C ASN A 51 0.32 -11.77 -15.22
N GLU A 52 -0.64 -10.87 -15.23
CA GLU A 52 -0.65 -9.75 -16.17
C GLU A 52 0.49 -8.78 -15.85
N TRP A 53 1.34 -8.52 -16.83
CA TRP A 53 2.46 -7.59 -16.68
C TRP A 53 1.96 -6.17 -16.42
N VAL A 54 2.55 -5.51 -15.43
CA VAL A 54 2.17 -4.13 -15.12
C VAL A 54 2.85 -3.18 -16.10
N ASN A 55 2.08 -2.21 -16.61
CA ASN A 55 2.62 -1.13 -17.41
C ASN A 55 3.49 -0.21 -16.55
N THR A 56 4.81 -0.22 -16.79
CA THR A 56 5.79 0.54 -16.00
C THR A 56 5.77 2.05 -16.28
N ASN A 57 5.01 2.49 -17.29
CA ASN A 57 4.80 3.92 -17.60
C ASN A 57 3.66 4.56 -16.78
N SER A 58 3.07 3.83 -15.84
CA SER A 58 2.10 4.40 -14.89
C SER A 58 2.61 4.38 -13.45
N THR A 59 1.92 5.13 -12.61
CA THR A 59 2.02 4.92 -11.16
C THR A 59 1.47 3.54 -10.82
N ILE A 60 2.15 2.86 -9.91
CA ILE A 60 1.81 1.51 -9.46
C ILE A 60 1.97 1.50 -7.96
N VAL A 61 0.97 0.97 -7.27
CA VAL A 61 1.05 0.60 -5.85
C VAL A 61 1.22 -0.91 -5.74
N SER A 62 2.21 -1.31 -4.96
CA SER A 62 2.51 -2.71 -4.66
C SER A 62 2.79 -2.88 -3.17
N GLN A 63 2.89 -4.13 -2.75
CA GLN A 63 3.20 -4.52 -1.39
C GLN A 63 4.40 -5.45 -1.33
N THR A 64 5.14 -5.39 -0.23
CA THR A 64 6.26 -6.28 0.05
C THR A 64 6.35 -6.63 1.53
N VAL A 65 6.89 -7.81 1.81
CA VAL A 65 7.33 -8.23 3.15
C VAL A 65 8.84 -8.08 3.33
N ASP A 66 9.55 -7.66 2.28
CA ASP A 66 11.00 -7.45 2.33
C ASP A 66 11.32 -6.16 3.10
N THR A 67 12.28 -6.31 4.01
CA THR A 67 12.70 -5.30 4.98
C THR A 67 13.95 -4.54 4.55
N ASP A 68 14.69 -5.00 3.53
CA ASP A 68 15.81 -4.23 2.97
C ASP A 68 15.29 -3.22 1.95
N LEU A 69 14.71 -2.14 2.47
CA LEU A 69 14.14 -1.07 1.65
C LEU A 69 15.20 -0.37 0.78
N ALA A 70 16.47 -0.37 1.18
CA ALA A 70 17.54 0.25 0.40
C ALA A 70 17.88 -0.60 -0.83
N GLN A 71 17.92 -1.93 -0.67
CA GLN A 71 18.04 -2.86 -1.78
C GLN A 71 16.84 -2.75 -2.72
N LEU A 72 15.62 -2.82 -2.19
CA LEU A 72 14.39 -2.67 -2.99
C LEU A 72 14.38 -1.34 -3.75
N GLN A 73 14.84 -0.25 -3.14
CA GLN A 73 14.91 1.04 -3.82
C GLN A 73 15.86 1.00 -5.01
N ARG A 74 17.04 0.37 -4.87
CA ARG A 74 17.99 0.20 -5.98
C ARG A 74 17.37 -0.59 -7.13
N GLU A 75 16.64 -1.65 -6.81
CA GLU A 75 16.01 -2.52 -7.80
C GLU A 75 14.83 -1.83 -8.48
N PHE A 76 13.94 -1.18 -7.73
CA PHE A 76 12.86 -0.40 -8.32
C PHE A 76 13.37 0.72 -9.22
N ARG A 77 14.51 1.36 -8.90
CA ARG A 77 15.13 2.40 -9.75
C ARG A 77 15.63 1.87 -11.10
N THR A 78 15.80 0.56 -11.27
CA THR A 78 16.15 -0.02 -12.58
C THR A 78 14.98 -0.06 -13.55
N VAL A 79 13.74 -0.01 -13.04
CA VAL A 79 12.49 -0.14 -13.82
C VAL A 79 11.65 1.13 -13.76
N PHE A 80 11.67 1.84 -12.64
CA PHE A 80 10.87 3.02 -12.36
C PHE A 80 11.71 4.26 -12.16
N THR A 81 11.23 5.39 -12.69
CA THR A 81 11.85 6.69 -12.45
C THR A 81 11.95 7.03 -10.96
N ARG A 82 10.95 6.63 -10.16
CA ARG A 82 10.90 6.88 -8.72
C ARG A 82 10.23 5.73 -7.97
N ALA A 83 10.73 5.50 -6.77
CA ALA A 83 10.17 4.56 -5.79
C ALA A 83 9.93 5.30 -4.47
N PHE A 84 8.74 5.16 -3.91
CA PHE A 84 8.36 5.69 -2.61
C PHE A 84 7.88 4.54 -1.73
N PHE A 85 8.24 4.56 -0.46
CA PHE A 85 7.95 3.52 0.52
C PHE A 85 7.02 4.04 1.58
N PHE A 86 5.95 3.31 1.84
CA PHE A 86 5.08 3.54 2.98
C PHE A 86 5.27 2.40 3.96
N VAL A 87 5.69 2.73 5.18
CA VAL A 87 6.05 1.74 6.20
C VAL A 87 5.05 1.82 7.33
N ILE A 88 4.42 0.68 7.63
CA ILE A 88 3.51 0.55 8.76
C ILE A 88 4.31 0.15 10.00
N LYS A 89 4.27 0.97 11.05
CA LYS A 89 4.95 0.72 12.32
C LYS A 89 4.21 -0.39 13.09
N GLY A 90 4.85 -1.53 13.28
CA GLY A 90 4.47 -2.52 14.29
C GLY A 90 4.97 -2.12 15.68
N LYS A 91 4.47 -2.81 16.72
CA LYS A 91 5.01 -2.69 18.08
C LYS A 91 6.42 -3.27 18.11
N GLY A 92 7.44 -2.47 18.43
CA GLY A 92 8.83 -2.94 18.60
C GLY A 92 9.80 -2.50 17.49
N GLU A 93 10.55 -3.44 16.90
CA GLU A 93 11.73 -3.22 16.05
C GLU A 93 11.49 -2.45 14.73
N THR A 94 10.24 -2.15 14.39
CA THR A 94 9.81 -1.45 13.16
C THR A 94 10.28 0.00 13.05
N ASP A 95 10.69 0.63 14.15
CA ASP A 95 11.33 1.96 14.10
C ASP A 95 12.66 1.94 13.34
N LYS A 96 13.35 0.79 13.25
CA LYS A 96 14.58 0.64 12.47
C LYS A 96 14.33 0.81 10.97
N LEU A 97 13.20 0.31 10.45
CA LEU A 97 12.82 0.52 9.05
C LEU A 97 12.53 1.98 8.74
N CYS A 98 11.87 2.66 9.68
CA CYS A 98 11.60 4.09 9.58
C CYS A 98 12.84 4.98 9.70
N GLN A 99 13.99 4.41 10.04
CA GLN A 99 15.30 5.07 10.06
C GLN A 99 16.16 4.68 8.86
N ALA A 100 15.64 3.88 7.92
CA ALA A 100 16.36 3.54 6.71
C ALA A 100 16.75 4.82 5.94
N PRO A 101 17.99 4.91 5.42
CA PRO A 101 18.51 6.11 4.76
C PRO A 101 17.95 6.25 3.33
N LEU A 102 16.64 6.41 3.22
CA LEU A 102 15.92 6.60 1.96
C LEU A 102 15.60 8.09 1.80
N GLU A 103 16.46 8.81 1.08
CA GLU A 103 16.27 10.26 0.87
C GLU A 103 14.90 10.58 0.25
N ASN A 104 14.05 11.28 1.03
CA ASN A 104 12.75 11.85 0.62
C ASN A 104 11.81 10.88 -0.11
N ALA A 105 11.94 9.59 0.20
CA ALA A 105 11.25 8.51 -0.49
C ALA A 105 10.51 7.59 0.47
N MET A 106 10.36 7.96 1.74
CA MET A 106 9.73 7.12 2.76
C MET A 106 8.77 7.92 3.62
N MET A 107 7.62 7.31 3.94
CA MET A 107 6.67 7.81 4.92
C MET A 107 6.35 6.69 5.91
N CYS A 108 6.46 7.01 7.19
CA CYS A 108 6.11 6.09 8.27
C CYS A 108 4.75 6.41 8.88
N LEU A 109 3.99 5.35 9.11
CA LEU A 109 2.61 5.40 9.57
C LEU A 109 2.45 4.53 10.81
N ASP A 110 1.85 5.09 11.86
CA ASP A 110 1.43 4.31 13.02
C ASP A 110 -0.01 3.85 12.79
N PRO A 111 -0.30 2.53 12.72
CA PRO A 111 -1.67 2.03 12.52
C PRO A 111 -2.69 2.71 13.42
N ALA A 112 -2.44 2.71 14.74
CA ALA A 112 -3.35 3.16 15.78
C ALA A 112 -3.73 4.64 15.61
N ARG A 113 -2.79 5.45 15.13
CA ARG A 113 -2.95 6.91 15.01
C ARG A 113 -3.33 7.38 13.60
N ASP A 114 -2.89 6.63 12.59
CA ASP A 114 -2.90 7.09 11.21
C ASP A 114 -3.86 6.30 10.31
N LEU A 115 -4.33 5.11 10.71
CA LEU A 115 -5.14 4.24 9.85
C LEU A 115 -6.46 3.74 10.46
N PHE A 116 -6.65 3.83 11.78
CA PHE A 116 -7.92 3.45 12.43
C PHE A 116 -8.94 4.59 12.43
N TYR A 117 -10.19 4.21 12.24
CA TYR A 117 -11.38 5.05 12.26
C TYR A 117 -12.56 4.18 12.70
N SER A 118 -13.58 4.82 13.27
CA SER A 118 -14.77 4.14 13.82
C SER A 118 -16.03 4.36 12.99
N ASN A 119 -16.00 5.32 12.07
CA ASN A 119 -17.14 5.71 11.23
C ASN A 119 -16.67 6.35 9.91
N LEU A 120 -17.62 6.56 9.00
CA LEU A 120 -17.37 7.09 7.66
C LEU A 120 -16.75 8.51 7.66
N GLU A 121 -17.10 9.36 8.62
CA GLU A 121 -16.54 10.71 8.70
C GLU A 121 -15.08 10.69 9.17
N GLU A 122 -14.77 9.88 10.18
CA GLU A 122 -13.38 9.62 10.60
C GLU A 122 -12.55 8.99 9.48
N GLN A 123 -13.12 8.07 8.70
CA GLN A 123 -12.46 7.47 7.56
C GLN A 123 -12.09 8.51 6.49
N LYS A 124 -13.02 9.41 6.15
CA LYS A 124 -12.73 10.53 5.23
C LYS A 124 -11.61 11.42 5.76
N LEU A 125 -11.63 11.73 7.06
CA LEU A 125 -10.59 12.53 7.71
C LEU A 125 -9.23 11.84 7.68
N VAL A 126 -9.17 10.53 7.92
CA VAL A 126 -7.95 9.73 7.82
C VAL A 126 -7.38 9.76 6.40
N ILE A 127 -8.22 9.55 5.38
CA ILE A 127 -7.81 9.60 3.97
C ILE A 127 -7.29 11.00 3.60
N ALA A 128 -7.99 12.05 4.00
CA ALA A 128 -7.56 13.43 3.77
C ALA A 128 -6.24 13.74 4.48
N LYS A 129 -6.06 13.29 5.72
CA LYS A 129 -4.83 13.42 6.50
C LYS A 129 -3.65 12.75 5.80
N ILE A 130 -3.82 11.52 5.30
CA ILE A 130 -2.76 10.80 4.58
C ILE A 130 -2.42 11.50 3.26
N ALA A 131 -3.43 11.91 2.48
CA ALA A 131 -3.21 12.65 1.24
C ALA A 131 -2.45 13.96 1.49
N HIS A 132 -2.81 14.70 2.54
CA HIS A 132 -2.12 15.92 2.94
C HIS A 132 -0.67 15.65 3.36
N ARG A 133 -0.43 14.62 4.18
CA ARG A 133 0.94 14.20 4.56
C ARG A 133 1.77 13.85 3.33
N ILE A 134 1.18 13.20 2.32
CA ILE A 134 1.90 12.88 1.08
C ILE A 134 2.29 14.16 0.34
N GLN A 135 1.40 15.16 0.25
CA GLN A 135 1.73 16.44 -0.37
C GLN A 135 2.86 17.18 0.35
N THR A 136 2.93 17.09 1.69
CA THR A 136 3.88 17.86 2.51
C THR A 136 5.21 17.15 2.73
N GLU A 137 5.19 15.84 3.02
CA GLU A 137 6.40 15.06 3.33
C GLU A 137 7.10 14.54 2.07
N LEU A 138 6.40 14.45 0.93
CA LEU A 138 6.96 13.98 -0.34
C LEU A 138 6.87 15.09 -1.39
N PRO A 139 7.90 15.95 -1.55
CA PRO A 139 7.86 17.17 -2.38
C PRO A 139 7.41 16.96 -3.84
N TYR A 140 7.63 15.76 -4.37
CA TYR A 140 7.19 15.35 -5.70
C TYR A 140 5.66 15.50 -5.88
N PHE A 141 4.88 15.34 -4.82
CA PHE A 141 3.41 15.38 -4.84
C PHE A 141 2.82 16.73 -4.43
N SER A 142 3.66 17.73 -4.11
CA SER A 142 3.22 19.04 -3.60
C SER A 142 2.22 19.79 -4.48
N LYS A 143 2.22 19.52 -5.80
CA LYS A 143 1.32 20.14 -6.78
C LYS A 143 0.13 19.27 -7.19
N ILE A 144 0.02 18.05 -6.67
CA ILE A 144 -1.10 17.17 -7.00
C ILE A 144 -2.32 17.58 -6.19
N ASP A 145 -3.44 17.84 -6.87
CA ASP A 145 -4.75 17.92 -6.22
C ASP A 145 -5.28 16.51 -5.96
N PHE A 146 -5.49 16.19 -4.68
CA PHE A 146 -5.99 14.89 -4.24
C PHE A 146 -7.52 14.86 -4.06
N THR A 147 -8.25 15.93 -4.29
CA THR A 147 -9.70 16.01 -3.98
C THR A 147 -10.51 14.87 -4.61
N LEU A 148 -10.41 14.66 -5.93
CA LEU A 148 -11.08 13.55 -6.62
C LEU A 148 -10.47 12.18 -6.26
N LYS A 149 -9.16 12.16 -6.02
CA LYS A 149 -8.41 10.94 -5.67
C LYS A 149 -8.81 10.40 -4.29
N GLN A 150 -9.16 11.27 -3.35
CA GLN A 150 -9.66 10.90 -2.03
C GLN A 150 -11.03 10.20 -2.12
N ILE A 151 -11.87 10.57 -3.09
CA ILE A 151 -13.16 9.90 -3.34
C ILE A 151 -12.91 8.45 -3.80
N GLU A 152 -11.98 8.24 -4.74
CA GLU A 152 -11.62 6.90 -5.20
C GLU A 152 -10.95 6.06 -4.10
N ALA A 153 -10.08 6.68 -3.28
CA ALA A 153 -9.51 6.02 -2.10
C ALA A 153 -10.59 5.58 -1.11
N LEU A 154 -11.58 6.44 -0.82
CA LEU A 154 -12.69 6.11 0.05
C LEU A 154 -13.52 4.95 -0.52
N ARG A 155 -13.89 5.03 -1.80
CA ARG A 155 -14.63 3.96 -2.50
C ARG A 155 -13.88 2.63 -2.40
N ARG A 156 -12.58 2.65 -2.66
CA ARG A 156 -11.76 1.44 -2.69
C ARG A 156 -11.60 0.81 -1.30
N VAL A 157 -11.38 1.63 -0.27
CA VAL A 157 -11.29 1.13 1.11
C VAL A 157 -12.63 0.55 1.57
N ASN A 158 -13.76 1.17 1.22
CA ASN A 158 -15.08 0.64 1.57
C ASN A 158 -15.35 -0.72 0.92
N TYR A 159 -15.07 -0.88 -0.38
CA TYR A 159 -15.22 -2.19 -1.03
C TYR A 159 -14.29 -3.25 -0.44
N MET A 160 -13.08 -2.87 -0.06
CA MET A 160 -12.14 -3.76 0.62
C MET A 160 -12.71 -4.23 1.97
N GLU A 161 -13.28 -3.32 2.78
CA GLU A 161 -13.93 -3.70 4.05
C GLU A 161 -15.17 -4.56 3.87
N GLU A 162 -16.01 -4.28 2.86
CA GLU A 162 -17.15 -5.14 2.50
C GLU A 162 -16.68 -6.55 2.10
N MET A 163 -15.60 -6.66 1.32
CA MET A 163 -15.03 -7.95 0.93
C MET A 163 -14.46 -8.72 2.12
N ILE A 164 -13.82 -8.05 3.08
CA ILE A 164 -13.38 -8.71 4.33
C ILE A 164 -14.57 -9.34 5.06
N MET A 165 -15.67 -8.58 5.19
CA MET A 165 -16.87 -9.08 5.85
C MET A 165 -17.46 -10.31 5.14
N GLN A 166 -17.43 -10.34 3.81
CA GLN A 166 -17.89 -11.48 3.01
C GLN A 166 -16.94 -12.69 3.10
N MET A 167 -15.64 -12.46 3.26
CA MET A 167 -14.62 -13.50 3.28
C MET A 167 -14.31 -14.04 4.69
N ARG A 168 -14.89 -13.43 5.74
CA ARG A 168 -14.61 -13.76 7.14
C ARG A 168 -14.77 -15.25 7.45
N ASP A 169 -15.84 -15.87 6.97
CA ASP A 169 -16.17 -17.26 7.26
C ASP A 169 -15.53 -18.25 6.26
N LEU A 170 -14.74 -17.75 5.31
CA LEU A 170 -14.03 -18.57 4.34
C LEU A 170 -12.68 -19.05 4.90
N PRO A 171 -12.16 -20.19 4.43
CA PRO A 171 -10.82 -20.66 4.80
C PRO A 171 -9.74 -19.64 4.44
N THR A 172 -8.66 -19.57 5.23
CA THR A 172 -7.49 -18.71 5.00
C THR A 172 -6.76 -18.99 3.70
N SER A 173 -6.98 -20.16 3.09
CA SER A 173 -6.49 -20.50 1.75
C SER A 173 -7.23 -19.75 0.62
N THR A 174 -8.37 -19.13 0.92
CA THR A 174 -9.13 -18.33 -0.05
C THR A 174 -8.56 -16.91 -0.11
N SER A 175 -8.29 -16.38 -1.30
CA SER A 175 -7.73 -15.04 -1.47
C SER A 175 -8.51 -14.20 -2.47
N GLU A 176 -8.81 -12.95 -2.12
CA GLU A 176 -9.31 -11.92 -3.03
C GLU A 176 -8.14 -11.05 -3.47
N THR A 177 -7.67 -11.33 -4.69
CA THR A 177 -6.45 -10.73 -5.23
C THR A 177 -6.60 -9.25 -5.61
N LYS A 178 -7.82 -8.75 -5.87
CA LYS A 178 -8.04 -7.35 -6.26
C LYS A 178 -7.65 -6.41 -5.14
N TYR A 179 -8.06 -6.73 -3.92
CA TYR A 179 -7.84 -5.91 -2.73
C TYR A 179 -6.74 -6.47 -1.80
N GLY A 180 -6.18 -7.64 -2.13
CA GLY A 180 -5.13 -8.28 -1.34
C GLY A 180 -5.64 -8.89 -0.03
N ILE A 181 -6.91 -9.32 0.03
CA ILE A 181 -7.57 -9.87 1.22
C ILE A 181 -7.48 -11.40 1.24
N GLN A 182 -7.38 -12.01 2.43
CA GLN A 182 -7.45 -13.46 2.65
C GLN A 182 -8.70 -13.83 3.48
N GLY A 183 -9.22 -15.05 3.28
CA GLY A 183 -10.29 -15.60 4.11
C GLY A 183 -9.84 -15.74 5.57
N GLY A 184 -10.79 -15.75 6.51
CA GLY A 184 -10.46 -15.86 7.93
C GLY A 184 -9.66 -14.69 8.51
N THR A 185 -9.53 -13.58 7.77
CA THR A 185 -8.91 -12.34 8.26
C THR A 185 -9.66 -11.84 9.50
N PRO A 186 -8.99 -11.65 10.65
CA PRO A 186 -9.60 -11.06 11.83
C PRO A 186 -10.01 -9.60 11.56
N VAL A 187 -11.20 -9.20 12.03
CA VAL A 187 -11.71 -7.82 11.99
C VAL A 187 -11.29 -7.07 13.23
#